data_AF-A0A8H3INC7-F1
#
_entry.id   AF-A0A8H3INC7-F1
#
_cell.length_a   1.000
_cell.length_b   1.000
_cell.length_c   1.000
_cell.angle_alpha   90.00
_cell.angle_beta   90.00
_cell.angle_gamma   90.00
#
_symmetry.space_group_name_H-M   'P 1'
#
loop_
_entity.id
_entity.type
_entity.pdbx_description
1 polymer ?
#
loop_
_entity_poly.entity_id
_entity_poly.type
_entity_poly.pdbx_seq_one_letter_code
_entity_poly.pdbx_strand_id
1 'polypeptide(L)'
;MDIISLRNFHTTAIFGPDAWNRPGKPQPILLTLKLLIDTAAAGTSDEIAHTFSYGQMCKDVTILSHGHFRSIDDLTSNIAAIALANDWPGESLHVSCVAPKALLRAEGGLAREVTLRKQWVEDGAAKRQRWDLERHAWRVKDLKVACIIGVNSHERLEKQQVTINLEILGERGKAEEDYKEQNGEGKGLWATLVSRVCSVVDPSEFQTLEALAALIARTCLEDFPIPQITVFVEKPSALTFVEGAGVEITRDRSFLTH
;
A
#
# COMPACT_ATOMS: atom_id res chain seq x y z
N MET A 1 19.30 -15.30 -9.04
CA MET A 1 17.96 -14.80 -9.45
C MET A 1 18.07 -13.31 -9.48
N ASP A 2 17.81 -12.74 -10.65
CA ASP A 2 18.07 -11.33 -10.93
C ASP A 2 16.73 -10.59 -11.01
N ILE A 3 16.79 -9.26 -11.04
CA ILE A 3 15.60 -8.41 -11.01
C ILE A 3 15.70 -7.35 -12.10
N ILE A 4 14.71 -7.32 -12.97
CA ILE A 4 14.45 -6.16 -13.84
C ILE A 4 13.35 -5.35 -13.18
N SER A 5 13.58 -4.05 -12.96
CA SER A 5 12.61 -3.20 -12.26
C SER A 5 12.40 -1.85 -12.92
N LEU A 6 11.15 -1.40 -12.92
CA LEU A 6 10.78 0.00 -13.12
C LEU A 6 10.42 0.59 -11.76
N ARG A 7 11.14 1.61 -11.32
CA ARG A 7 10.93 2.22 -10.00
C ARG A 7 10.25 3.58 -10.16
N ASN A 8 9.22 3.82 -9.36
CA ASN A 8 8.51 5.09 -9.26
C ASN A 8 8.16 5.68 -10.64
N PHE A 9 7.60 4.88 -11.53
CA PHE A 9 7.06 5.36 -12.80
C PHE A 9 5.88 6.30 -12.51
N HIS A 10 6.08 7.59 -12.82
CA HIS A 10 5.10 8.65 -12.60
C HIS A 10 4.10 8.67 -13.75
N THR A 11 2.82 8.47 -13.44
CA THR A 11 1.72 8.63 -14.42
C THR A 11 0.45 9.11 -13.71
N THR A 12 -0.62 9.28 -14.46
CA THR A 12 -1.97 9.48 -13.94
C THR A 12 -2.86 8.31 -14.32
N ALA A 13 -3.84 8.00 -13.48
CA ALA A 13 -4.88 7.02 -13.78
C ALA A 13 -6.20 7.47 -13.15
N ILE A 14 -7.32 7.03 -13.73
CA ILE A 14 -8.64 7.20 -13.12
C ILE A 14 -8.96 5.91 -12.35
N PHE A 15 -8.99 6.00 -11.03
CA PHE A 15 -9.36 4.88 -10.15
C PHE A 15 -10.24 5.39 -9.00
N GLY A 16 -11.42 4.81 -8.84
CA GLY A 16 -12.33 5.18 -7.75
C GLY A 16 -12.62 6.69 -7.64
N PRO A 17 -13.17 7.13 -6.49
CA PRO A 17 -13.28 8.54 -6.18
C PRO A 17 -11.93 9.15 -5.73
N ASP A 18 -11.75 10.45 -5.97
CA ASP A 18 -10.59 11.19 -5.43
C ASP A 18 -10.73 11.45 -3.91
N ALA A 19 -9.72 12.10 -3.31
CA ALA A 19 -9.72 12.44 -1.88
C ALA A 19 -10.86 13.36 -1.43
N TRP A 20 -11.57 14.01 -2.36
CA TRP A 20 -12.76 14.83 -2.13
C TRP A 20 -14.06 14.11 -2.50
N ASN A 21 -13.98 12.79 -2.71
CA ASN A 21 -15.07 11.92 -3.13
C ASN A 21 -15.65 12.23 -4.52
N ARG A 22 -14.87 12.85 -5.42
CA ARG A 22 -15.32 13.18 -6.78
C ARG A 22 -14.99 12.02 -7.73
N PRO A 23 -15.97 11.49 -8.49
CA PRO A 23 -15.73 10.38 -9.41
C PRO A 23 -15.01 10.83 -10.70
N GLY A 24 -14.31 9.89 -11.34
CA GLY A 24 -13.80 10.05 -12.71
C GLY A 24 -12.66 11.07 -12.86
N LYS A 25 -12.02 11.49 -11.77
CA LYS A 25 -10.89 12.42 -11.83
C LYS A 25 -9.57 11.64 -12.01
N PRO A 26 -8.71 12.02 -12.96
CA PRO A 26 -7.36 11.49 -13.04
C PRO A 26 -6.58 11.85 -11.78
N GLN A 27 -5.92 10.87 -11.18
CA GLN A 27 -5.12 11.03 -9.98
C GLN A 27 -3.67 10.63 -10.28
N PRO A 28 -2.67 11.36 -9.73
CA PRO A 28 -1.27 10.98 -9.89
C PRO A 28 -1.00 9.68 -9.14
N ILE A 29 -0.22 8.79 -9.76
CA ILE A 29 0.23 7.53 -9.18
C ILE A 29 1.72 7.31 -9.43
N LEU A 30 2.35 6.55 -8.53
CA LEU A 30 3.71 6.05 -8.65
C LEU A 30 3.66 4.54 -8.74
N LEU A 31 4.09 4.00 -9.87
CA LEU A 31 4.14 2.55 -10.09
C LEU A 31 5.56 2.05 -9.93
N THR A 32 5.77 1.04 -9.10
CA THR A 32 7.02 0.27 -9.06
C THR A 32 6.72 -1.17 -9.44
N LEU A 33 7.44 -1.68 -10.44
CA LEU A 33 7.34 -3.03 -10.95
C LEU A 33 8.68 -3.72 -10.77
N LYS A 34 8.69 -4.94 -10.27
CA LYS A 34 9.89 -5.79 -10.21
C LYS A 34 9.55 -7.16 -10.76
N LEU A 35 10.33 -7.59 -11.74
CA LEU A 35 10.19 -8.89 -12.37
C LEU A 35 11.41 -9.74 -12.01
N LEU A 36 11.16 -10.88 -11.37
CA LEU A 36 12.20 -11.83 -10.98
C LEU A 36 12.51 -12.75 -12.17
N ILE A 37 13.69 -12.60 -12.76
CA ILE A 37 14.10 -13.23 -14.02
C ILE A 37 15.59 -13.59 -13.98
N ASP A 38 16.01 -14.59 -14.75
CA ASP A 38 17.43 -14.86 -14.99
C ASP A 38 17.96 -13.97 -16.13
N THR A 39 19.01 -13.19 -15.87
CA THR A 39 19.62 -12.29 -16.86
C THR A 39 21.01 -12.76 -17.32
N ALA A 40 21.46 -13.95 -16.91
CA ALA A 40 22.81 -14.45 -17.16
C ALA A 40 23.17 -14.52 -18.66
N ALA A 41 22.21 -14.89 -19.52
CA ALA A 41 22.40 -14.96 -20.96
C ALA A 41 22.75 -13.57 -21.55
N ALA A 42 21.93 -12.55 -21.24
CA ALA A 42 22.20 -11.18 -21.65
C ALA A 42 23.48 -10.62 -21.03
N GLY A 43 23.78 -10.95 -19.77
CA GLY A 43 25.01 -10.54 -19.11
C GLY A 43 26.28 -11.12 -19.75
N THR A 44 26.17 -12.28 -20.42
CA THR A 44 27.29 -12.91 -21.12
C THR A 44 27.41 -12.44 -22.56
N SER A 45 26.28 -12.29 -23.27
CA SER A 45 26.29 -11.99 -24.70
C SER A 45 26.25 -10.50 -25.03
N ASP A 46 25.81 -9.66 -24.08
CA ASP A 46 25.52 -8.23 -24.29
C ASP A 46 24.51 -7.96 -25.44
N GLU A 47 23.53 -8.86 -25.60
CA GLU A 47 22.50 -8.75 -26.65
C GLU A 47 21.12 -8.45 -26.07
N ILE A 48 20.46 -7.41 -26.60
CA ILE A 48 19.14 -6.99 -26.14
C ILE A 48 18.05 -8.06 -26.39
N ALA A 49 18.26 -8.94 -27.37
CA ALA A 49 17.34 -10.04 -27.69
C ALA A 49 17.30 -11.11 -26.58
N HIS A 50 18.34 -11.19 -25.75
CA HIS A 50 18.44 -12.15 -24.65
C HIS A 50 17.92 -11.59 -23.31
N THR A 51 17.33 -10.39 -23.32
CA THR A 51 16.75 -9.77 -22.11
C THR A 51 15.34 -9.27 -22.34
N PHE A 52 14.57 -9.20 -21.26
CA PHE A 52 13.29 -8.53 -21.26
C PHE A 52 13.48 -7.01 -21.14
N SER A 53 13.11 -6.28 -22.19
CA SER A 53 13.26 -4.83 -22.19
C SER A 53 12.30 -4.16 -21.20
N TYR A 54 12.86 -3.47 -20.20
CA TYR A 54 12.10 -2.55 -19.35
C TYR A 54 11.37 -1.44 -20.14
N GLY A 55 11.80 -1.17 -21.38
CA GLY A 55 11.10 -0.27 -22.31
C GLY A 55 9.76 -0.84 -22.77
N GLN A 56 9.64 -2.16 -22.99
CA GLN A 56 8.37 -2.82 -23.30
C GLN A 56 7.44 -2.75 -22.08
N MET A 57 7.97 -3.09 -20.90
CA MET A 57 7.24 -2.98 -19.63
C MET A 57 6.67 -1.57 -19.42
N CYS A 58 7.46 -0.54 -19.71
CA CYS A 58 7.05 0.86 -19.60
C CYS A 58 5.93 1.22 -20.58
N LYS A 59 6.03 0.79 -21.85
CA LYS A 59 5.01 1.03 -22.88
C LYS A 59 3.66 0.40 -22.51
N ASP A 60 3.69 -0.87 -22.12
CA ASP A 60 2.51 -1.64 -21.73
C ASP A 60 1.75 -0.96 -20.58
N VAL A 61 2.49 -0.54 -19.54
CA VAL A 61 1.93 0.13 -18.36
C VAL A 61 1.43 1.53 -18.69
N THR A 62 2.12 2.25 -19.58
CA THR A 62 1.70 3.57 -20.05
C THR A 62 0.35 3.47 -20.76
N ILE A 63 0.21 2.54 -21.70
CA ILE A 63 -1.06 2.29 -22.42
C ILE A 63 -2.17 1.96 -21.43
N LEU A 64 -1.92 1.04 -20.49
CA LEU A 64 -2.88 0.67 -19.46
C LEU A 64 -3.34 1.87 -18.62
N SER A 65 -2.43 2.74 -18.22
CA SER A 65 -2.72 3.84 -17.29
C SER A 65 -3.77 4.85 -17.80
N HIS A 66 -3.99 4.93 -19.11
CA HIS A 66 -5.06 5.73 -19.71
C HIS A 66 -6.48 5.15 -19.51
N GLY A 67 -6.57 3.91 -19.02
CA GLY A 67 -7.85 3.25 -18.71
C GLY A 67 -8.56 3.82 -17.49
N HIS A 68 -9.77 3.30 -17.26
CA HIS A 68 -10.57 3.58 -16.06
C HIS A 68 -10.63 2.33 -15.20
N PHE A 69 -10.35 2.49 -13.91
CA PHE A 69 -10.28 1.41 -12.94
C PHE A 69 -11.28 1.64 -11.81
N ARG A 70 -11.78 0.54 -11.22
CA ARG A 70 -12.68 0.63 -10.07
C ARG A 70 -11.94 1.07 -8.81
N SER A 71 -10.70 0.59 -8.62
CA SER A 71 -9.86 0.88 -7.46
C SER A 71 -8.37 0.74 -7.81
N ILE A 72 -7.50 1.07 -6.85
CA ILE A 72 -6.06 0.80 -6.97
C ILE A 72 -5.80 -0.72 -7.07
N ASP A 73 -6.56 -1.56 -6.36
CA ASP A 73 -6.41 -3.02 -6.47
C ASP A 73 -6.76 -3.51 -7.89
N ASP A 74 -7.81 -2.95 -8.49
CA ASP A 74 -8.22 -3.23 -9.87
C ASP A 74 -7.10 -2.83 -10.87
N LEU A 75 -6.49 -1.66 -10.69
CA LEU A 75 -5.32 -1.24 -11.48
C LEU A 75 -4.16 -2.24 -11.36
N THR A 76 -3.79 -2.65 -10.13
CA THR A 76 -2.71 -3.63 -9.93
C THR A 76 -3.05 -5.02 -10.51
N SER A 77 -4.33 -5.42 -10.48
CA SER A 77 -4.83 -6.63 -11.14
C SER A 77 -4.64 -6.57 -12.65
N ASN A 78 -4.97 -5.43 -13.27
CA ASN A 78 -4.86 -5.25 -14.70
C ASN A 78 -3.40 -5.20 -15.17
N ILE A 79 -2.47 -4.68 -14.36
CA ILE A 79 -1.03 -4.77 -14.64
C ILE A 79 -0.60 -6.24 -14.72
N ALA A 80 -1.02 -7.07 -13.76
CA ALA A 80 -0.73 -8.50 -13.78
C ALA A 80 -1.35 -9.22 -14.98
N ALA A 81 -2.57 -8.83 -15.37
CA ALA A 81 -3.25 -9.38 -16.53
C ALA A 81 -2.50 -9.06 -17.84
N ILE A 82 -2.02 -7.82 -18.01
CA ILE A 82 -1.20 -7.44 -19.17
C ILE A 82 0.15 -8.15 -19.16
N ALA A 83 0.79 -8.28 -17.99
CA ALA A 83 2.04 -9.04 -17.88
C ALA A 83 1.87 -10.50 -18.32
N LEU A 84 0.70 -11.11 -18.06
CA LEU A 84 0.37 -12.44 -18.56
C LEU A 84 0.04 -12.44 -20.06
N ALA A 85 -0.79 -11.51 -20.52
CA ALA A 85 -1.25 -11.43 -21.91
C ALA A 85 -0.12 -11.14 -22.90
N ASN A 86 0.88 -10.36 -22.48
CA ASN A 86 2.06 -10.02 -23.27
C ASN A 86 3.26 -10.96 -22.98
N ASP A 87 3.01 -12.08 -22.32
CA ASP A 87 4.00 -13.12 -21.99
C ASP A 87 5.29 -12.55 -21.35
N TRP A 88 5.13 -11.66 -20.37
CA TRP A 88 6.28 -11.16 -19.63
C TRP A 88 6.98 -12.35 -18.97
N PRO A 89 8.31 -12.48 -19.13
CA PRO A 89 9.07 -13.61 -18.59
C PRO A 89 9.16 -13.56 -17.07
N GLY A 90 9.84 -14.54 -16.47
CA GLY A 90 10.10 -14.54 -15.03
C GLY A 90 9.05 -15.29 -14.20
N GLU A 91 9.45 -15.60 -12.98
CA GLU A 91 8.69 -16.46 -12.06
C GLU A 91 7.86 -15.66 -11.05
N SER A 92 8.21 -14.40 -10.83
CA SER A 92 7.52 -13.52 -9.88
C SER A 92 7.42 -12.10 -10.42
N LEU A 93 6.27 -11.48 -10.16
CA LEU A 93 5.96 -10.10 -10.47
C LEU A 93 5.53 -9.39 -9.19
N HIS A 94 6.28 -8.35 -8.81
CA HIS A 94 5.89 -7.43 -7.77
C HIS A 94 5.37 -6.13 -8.39
N VAL A 95 4.21 -5.67 -7.93
CA VAL A 95 3.59 -4.41 -8.32
C VAL A 95 3.27 -3.60 -7.08
N SER A 96 3.82 -2.39 -7.02
CA SER A 96 3.50 -1.38 -6.02
C SER A 96 2.88 -0.18 -6.71
N CYS A 97 1.67 0.21 -6.31
CA CYS A 97 1.01 1.43 -6.75
C CYS A 97 0.80 2.37 -5.57
N VAL A 98 1.41 3.55 -5.60
CA VAL A 98 1.21 4.61 -4.61
C VAL A 98 0.37 5.72 -5.21
N ALA A 99 -0.73 6.07 -4.56
CA ALA A 99 -1.56 7.24 -4.86
C ALA A 99 -1.30 8.33 -3.80
N PRO A 100 -0.31 9.22 -4.01
CA PRO A 100 0.14 10.19 -3.00
C PRO A 100 -0.95 11.18 -2.57
N LYS A 101 -1.95 11.41 -3.43
CA LYS A 101 -3.04 12.37 -3.17
C LYS A 101 -4.39 11.73 -2.87
N ALA A 102 -4.43 10.41 -2.65
CA ALA A 102 -5.69 9.69 -2.38
C ALA A 102 -6.25 9.96 -0.98
N LEU A 103 -5.40 10.39 -0.03
CA LEU A 103 -5.77 10.59 1.38
C LEU A 103 -5.30 11.98 1.84
N LEU A 104 -6.24 12.86 2.19
CA LEU A 104 -5.95 14.28 2.46
C LEU A 104 -4.91 14.53 3.58
N ARG A 105 -4.83 13.63 4.57
CA ARG A 105 -3.98 13.79 5.76
C ARG A 105 -2.72 12.91 5.74
N ALA A 106 -2.55 12.08 4.71
CA ALA A 106 -1.42 11.16 4.58
C ALA A 106 -0.51 11.66 3.46
N GLU A 107 0.62 12.28 3.80
CA GLU A 107 1.50 12.95 2.84
C GLU A 107 2.14 11.95 1.85
N GLY A 108 2.41 10.72 2.30
CA GLY A 108 2.89 9.62 1.48
C GLY A 108 1.76 8.87 0.76
N GLY A 109 0.50 9.19 1.06
CA GLY A 109 -0.70 8.68 0.42
C GLY A 109 -1.05 7.22 0.74
N LEU A 110 -1.85 6.63 -0.15
CA LEU A 110 -2.30 5.25 -0.08
C LEU A 110 -1.48 4.40 -1.05
N ALA A 111 -0.93 3.27 -0.58
CA ALA A 111 -0.18 2.34 -1.41
C ALA A 111 -0.81 0.95 -1.41
N ARG A 112 -0.78 0.32 -2.57
CA ARG A 112 -1.14 -1.07 -2.79
C ARG A 112 0.07 -1.84 -3.27
N GLU A 113 0.46 -2.90 -2.57
CA GLU A 113 1.57 -3.75 -2.98
C GLU A 113 1.14 -5.20 -3.14
N VAL A 114 1.39 -5.78 -4.30
CA VAL A 114 1.15 -7.20 -4.60
C VAL A 114 2.43 -7.85 -5.07
N THR A 115 2.66 -9.07 -4.61
CA THR A 115 3.67 -9.97 -5.17
C THR A 115 2.93 -11.21 -5.66
N LEU A 116 3.15 -11.52 -6.92
CA LEU A 116 2.52 -12.59 -7.64
C LEU A 116 3.58 -13.61 -8.04
N ARG A 117 3.23 -14.88 -8.02
CA ARG A 117 4.06 -15.97 -8.51
C ARG A 117 3.39 -16.61 -9.72
N LYS A 118 4.16 -16.80 -10.78
CA LYS A 118 3.67 -17.46 -11.99
C LYS A 118 3.50 -18.95 -11.69
N GLN A 119 2.32 -19.48 -11.94
CA GLN A 119 2.00 -20.90 -11.78
C GLN A 119 1.38 -21.46 -13.05
N TRP A 120 1.65 -22.75 -13.28
CA TRP A 120 0.97 -23.53 -14.30
C TRP A 120 -0.26 -24.18 -13.69
N VAL A 121 -1.40 -23.99 -14.33
CA VAL A 121 -2.65 -24.63 -13.94
C VAL A 121 -3.13 -25.51 -15.07
N GLU A 122 -3.49 -26.73 -14.71
CA GLU A 122 -4.15 -27.67 -15.61
C GLU A 122 -5.63 -27.35 -15.63
N ASP A 123 -6.14 -27.01 -16.81
CA ASP A 123 -7.56 -26.79 -17.07
C ASP A 123 -8.01 -27.82 -18.11
N GLY A 124 -8.36 -29.02 -17.63
CA GLY A 124 -8.59 -30.19 -18.48
C GLY A 124 -7.31 -30.60 -19.23
N ALA A 125 -7.36 -30.61 -20.56
CA ALA A 125 -6.22 -30.96 -21.43
C ALA A 125 -5.29 -29.77 -21.74
N ALA A 126 -5.65 -28.54 -21.35
CA ALA A 126 -4.87 -27.34 -21.63
C ALA A 126 -4.07 -26.89 -20.39
N LYS A 127 -2.76 -26.66 -20.57
CA LYS A 127 -1.92 -26.01 -19.56
C LYS A 127 -1.95 -24.50 -19.79
N ARG A 128 -2.43 -23.75 -18.80
CA ARG A 128 -2.41 -22.28 -18.82
C ARG A 128 -1.53 -21.72 -17.72
N GLN A 129 -0.85 -20.63 -18.00
CA GLN A 129 -0.16 -19.87 -16.97
C GLN A 129 -1.16 -18.94 -16.27
N ARG A 130 -0.99 -18.74 -14.97
CA ARG A 130 -1.67 -17.68 -14.22
C ARG A 130 -0.73 -17.07 -13.18
N TRP A 131 -1.04 -15.84 -12.78
CA TRP A 131 -0.41 -15.19 -11.63
C TRP A 131 -1.19 -15.49 -10.37
N ASP A 132 -0.57 -16.21 -9.44
CA ASP A 132 -1.13 -16.48 -8.12
C ASP A 132 -0.60 -15.48 -7.10
N LEU A 133 -1.50 -14.97 -6.26
CA LEU A 133 -1.17 -14.02 -5.23
C LEU A 133 -0.33 -14.69 -4.14
N GLU A 134 0.90 -14.22 -3.95
CA GLU A 134 1.80 -14.73 -2.92
C GLU A 134 1.81 -13.83 -1.69
N ARG A 135 1.93 -12.51 -1.90
CA ARG A 135 1.89 -11.53 -0.82
C ARG A 135 1.13 -10.30 -1.24
N HIS A 136 0.47 -9.66 -0.28
CA HIS A 136 -0.07 -8.35 -0.52
C HIS A 136 -0.21 -7.52 0.75
N ALA A 137 -0.15 -6.20 0.56
CA ALA A 137 -0.34 -5.23 1.62
C ALA A 137 -1.04 -3.98 1.09
N TRP A 138 -1.76 -3.32 1.98
CA TRP A 138 -2.14 -1.92 1.85
C TRP A 138 -1.30 -1.09 2.82
N ARG A 139 -0.87 0.10 2.40
CA ARG A 139 -0.16 1.02 3.30
C ARG A 139 -0.73 2.42 3.25
N VAL A 140 -0.88 3.04 4.41
CA VAL A 140 -1.08 4.48 4.55
C VAL A 140 0.24 5.07 5.04
N LYS A 141 0.81 5.98 4.26
CA LYS A 141 2.13 6.54 4.52
C LYS A 141 2.07 8.00 4.96
N ASP A 142 2.87 8.32 5.97
CA ASP A 142 3.09 9.66 6.50
C ASP A 142 1.79 10.36 6.91
N LEU A 143 0.92 9.66 7.65
CA LEU A 143 -0.25 10.26 8.27
C LEU A 143 0.20 11.20 9.40
N LYS A 144 -0.02 12.49 9.22
CA LYS A 144 0.35 13.52 10.21
C LYS A 144 -0.83 13.82 11.11
N VAL A 145 -0.64 13.66 12.42
CA VAL A 145 -1.64 14.03 13.44
C VAL A 145 -0.92 14.70 14.60
N ALA A 146 -1.54 15.71 15.20
CA ALA A 146 -1.00 16.37 16.39
C ALA A 146 -1.74 15.88 17.65
N CYS A 147 -1.00 15.49 18.68
CA CYS A 147 -1.55 15.06 19.97
C CYS A 147 -0.61 15.45 21.11
N ILE A 148 -1.06 15.32 22.36
CA ILE A 148 -0.17 15.49 23.51
C ILE A 148 0.62 14.20 23.70
N ILE A 149 1.95 14.26 23.59
CA ILE A 149 2.82 13.07 23.64
C ILE A 149 4.15 13.33 24.35
N GLY A 150 4.41 12.53 25.40
CA GLY A 150 5.65 12.58 26.17
C GLY A 150 5.44 12.64 27.68
N VAL A 151 6.53 12.46 28.42
CA VAL A 151 6.55 12.42 29.90
C VAL A 151 6.92 13.75 30.52
N ASN A 152 7.66 14.62 29.81
CA ASN A 152 8.15 15.86 30.38
C ASN A 152 7.02 16.88 30.49
N SER A 153 6.99 17.66 31.57
CA SER A 153 5.91 18.63 31.82
C SER A 153 5.73 19.64 30.69
N HIS A 154 6.81 20.04 30.00
CA HIS A 154 6.72 20.94 28.85
C HIS A 154 6.07 20.29 27.62
N GLU A 155 6.20 18.97 27.45
CA GLU A 155 5.57 18.20 26.37
C GLU A 155 4.04 18.06 26.55
N ARG A 156 3.54 18.37 27.76
CA ARG A 156 2.12 18.27 28.14
C ARG A 156 1.32 19.55 27.90
N LEU A 157 1.98 20.64 27.51
CA LEU A 157 1.34 21.95 27.34
C LEU A 157 0.78 22.14 25.92
N GLU A 158 1.47 21.61 24.91
CA GLU A 158 1.17 21.84 23.50
C GLU A 158 1.15 20.54 22.72
N LYS A 159 0.25 20.46 21.73
CA LYS A 159 0.19 19.30 20.82
C LYS A 159 1.44 19.26 19.95
N GLN A 160 1.99 18.06 19.82
CA GLN A 160 3.16 17.79 19.00
C GLN A 160 2.75 16.90 17.83
N GLN A 161 3.38 17.13 16.68
CA GLN A 161 3.13 16.33 15.49
C GLN A 161 3.76 14.95 15.62
N VAL A 162 2.97 13.92 15.37
CA VAL A 162 3.43 12.55 15.16
C VAL A 162 3.22 12.16 13.70
N THR A 163 4.09 11.29 13.21
CA THR A 163 3.97 10.65 11.90
C THR A 163 3.57 9.20 12.09
N ILE A 164 2.49 8.78 11.44
CA ILE A 164 1.93 7.43 11.56
C ILE A 164 2.00 6.74 10.20
N ASN A 165 2.56 5.54 10.17
CA ASN A 165 2.52 4.63 9.03
C ASN A 165 1.70 3.40 9.40
N LEU A 166 0.77 3.02 8.53
CA LEU A 166 -0.08 1.85 8.71
C LEU A 166 0.20 0.87 7.58
N GLU A 167 0.42 -0.39 7.92
CA GLU A 167 0.47 -1.49 6.97
C GLU A 167 -0.59 -2.53 7.33
N ILE A 168 -1.48 -2.80 6.39
CA ILE A 168 -2.58 -3.74 6.57
C ILE A 168 -2.29 -4.97 5.72
N LEU A 169 -2.24 -6.12 6.39
CA LEU A 169 -2.10 -7.45 5.79
C LEU A 169 -3.45 -8.15 5.88
N GLY A 170 -3.78 -8.99 4.89
CA GLY A 170 -5.08 -9.68 4.87
C GLY A 170 -5.23 -10.58 3.66
N GLU A 171 -6.46 -10.77 3.20
CA GLU A 171 -6.81 -11.36 1.90
C GLU A 171 -7.12 -10.25 0.89
N ARG A 172 -6.87 -10.49 -0.40
CA ARG A 172 -7.03 -9.48 -1.45
C ARG A 172 -8.50 -9.07 -1.58
N GLY A 173 -8.75 -7.76 -1.64
CA GLY A 173 -10.09 -7.20 -1.87
C GLY A 173 -11.04 -7.32 -0.67
N LYS A 174 -10.93 -8.40 0.12
CA LYS A 174 -11.83 -8.77 1.20
C LYS A 174 -12.15 -7.64 2.19
N ALA A 175 -11.14 -6.93 2.70
CA ALA A 175 -11.39 -5.85 3.65
C ALA A 175 -12.24 -4.71 3.05
N GLU A 176 -12.01 -4.34 1.79
CA GLU A 176 -12.78 -3.30 1.11
C GLU A 176 -14.20 -3.79 0.77
N GLU A 177 -14.33 -5.05 0.36
CA GLU A 177 -15.61 -5.73 0.08
C GLU A 177 -16.48 -5.84 1.33
N ASP A 178 -15.94 -6.44 2.41
CA ASP A 178 -16.60 -6.57 3.71
C ASP A 178 -17.04 -5.20 4.26
N TYR A 179 -16.17 -4.19 4.14
CA TYR A 179 -16.49 -2.83 4.60
C TYR A 179 -17.66 -2.23 3.81
N LYS A 180 -17.65 -2.40 2.47
CA LYS A 180 -18.71 -1.90 1.59
C LYS A 180 -20.03 -2.61 1.87
N GLU A 181 -20.02 -3.91 2.12
CA GLU A 181 -21.23 -4.66 2.51
C GLU A 181 -21.80 -4.17 3.84
N GLN A 182 -20.95 -3.84 4.81
CA GLN A 182 -21.37 -3.37 6.14
C GLN A 182 -21.83 -1.90 6.18
N ASN A 183 -21.26 -1.03 5.34
CA ASN A 183 -21.43 0.43 5.43
C ASN A 183 -22.14 1.06 4.23
N GLY A 184 -22.38 0.30 3.15
CA GLY A 184 -23.07 0.77 1.96
C GLY A 184 -22.23 1.68 1.05
N GLU A 185 -22.92 2.55 0.30
CA GLU A 185 -22.27 3.54 -0.56
C GLU A 185 -21.82 4.77 0.24
N GLY A 186 -20.59 5.22 0.01
CA GLY A 186 -20.04 6.37 0.72
C GLY A 186 -18.53 6.46 0.62
N LYS A 187 -17.92 7.01 1.68
CA LYS A 187 -16.48 7.14 1.80
C LYS A 187 -15.84 5.74 1.91
N GLY A 188 -14.85 5.47 1.07
CA GLY A 188 -14.17 4.16 1.05
C GLY A 188 -13.41 3.85 2.35
N LEU A 189 -13.17 2.55 2.59
CA LEU A 189 -12.52 2.00 3.78
C LEU A 189 -11.31 2.83 4.25
N TRP A 190 -10.32 3.03 3.38
CA TRP A 190 -9.05 3.68 3.77
C TRP A 190 -9.23 5.13 4.20
N ALA A 191 -10.12 5.86 3.53
CA ALA A 191 -10.38 7.25 3.84
C ALA A 191 -11.21 7.38 5.14
N THR A 192 -12.08 6.41 5.44
CA THR A 192 -12.76 6.30 6.75
C THR A 192 -11.78 5.90 7.85
N LEU A 193 -10.91 4.92 7.60
CA LEU A 193 -9.87 4.46 8.53
C LEU A 193 -8.95 5.61 8.94
N VAL A 194 -8.42 6.38 7.98
CA VAL A 194 -7.59 7.55 8.28
C VAL A 194 -8.33 8.59 9.09
N SER A 195 -9.58 8.89 8.73
CA SER A 195 -10.42 9.81 9.51
C SER A 195 -10.63 9.33 10.94
N ARG A 196 -10.85 8.02 11.13
CA ARG A 196 -11.06 7.42 12.45
C ARG A 196 -9.79 7.48 13.29
N VAL A 197 -8.65 7.08 12.74
CA VAL A 197 -7.33 7.19 13.41
C VAL A 197 -7.06 8.64 13.82
N CYS A 198 -7.29 9.61 12.94
CA CYS A 198 -7.13 11.02 13.30
C CYS A 198 -8.04 11.44 14.46
N SER A 199 -9.31 10.98 14.44
CA SER A 199 -10.29 11.37 15.46
C SER A 199 -9.99 10.82 16.86
N VAL A 200 -9.29 9.67 16.96
CA VAL A 200 -8.89 9.09 18.25
C VAL A 200 -7.53 9.61 18.72
N VAL A 201 -6.61 9.90 17.78
CA VAL A 201 -5.27 10.40 18.11
C VAL A 201 -5.29 11.88 18.49
N ASP A 202 -6.03 12.73 17.77
CA ASP A 202 -6.03 14.18 18.00
C ASP A 202 -6.39 14.60 19.44
N PRO A 203 -7.42 14.03 20.10
CA PRO A 203 -7.71 14.36 21.49
C PRO A 203 -6.90 13.54 22.52
N SER A 204 -5.99 12.66 22.07
CA SER A 204 -5.26 11.76 22.97
C SER A 204 -4.10 12.46 23.67
N GLU A 205 -3.78 11.99 24.88
CA GLU A 205 -2.69 12.52 25.68
C GLU A 205 -1.79 11.44 26.29
N PHE A 206 -1.05 10.71 25.45
CA PHE A 206 -0.20 9.62 25.93
C PHE A 206 1.15 10.09 26.46
N GLN A 207 1.72 9.31 27.38
CA GLN A 207 3.10 9.53 27.82
C GLN A 207 4.12 8.86 26.89
N THR A 208 3.71 7.80 26.18
CA THR A 208 4.60 6.93 25.41
C THR A 208 4.06 6.67 23.99
N LEU A 209 4.96 6.44 23.04
CA LEU A 209 4.59 6.11 21.65
C LEU A 209 3.99 4.71 21.55
N GLU A 210 4.39 3.80 22.45
CA GLU A 210 3.89 2.44 22.58
C GLU A 210 2.39 2.42 22.88
N ALA A 211 1.94 3.27 23.83
CA ALA A 211 0.53 3.36 24.19
C ALA A 211 -0.29 3.97 23.04
N LEU A 212 0.26 4.98 22.36
CA LEU A 212 -0.37 5.57 21.18
C LEU A 212 -0.48 4.57 20.01
N ALA A 213 0.60 3.84 19.71
CA ALA A 213 0.60 2.80 18.68
C ALA A 213 -0.41 1.68 19.00
N ALA A 214 -0.47 1.25 20.27
CA ALA A 214 -1.43 0.25 20.75
C ALA A 214 -2.89 0.72 20.63
N LEU A 215 -3.18 2.00 20.95
CA LEU A 215 -4.50 2.58 20.73
C LEU A 215 -4.87 2.51 19.25
N ILE A 216 -4.00 2.98 18.35
CA ILE A 216 -4.24 2.98 16.91
C ILE A 216 -4.50 1.57 16.40
N ALA A 217 -3.67 0.60 16.76
CA ALA A 217 -3.83 -0.80 16.37
C ALA A 217 -5.17 -1.36 16.83
N ARG A 218 -5.55 -1.12 18.10
CA ARG A 218 -6.85 -1.52 18.66
C ARG A 218 -8.00 -0.91 17.89
N THR A 219 -8.02 0.41 17.71
CA THR A 219 -9.05 1.12 16.96
C THR A 219 -9.20 0.55 15.54
N CYS A 220 -8.09 0.30 14.85
CA CYS A 220 -8.15 -0.24 13.49
C CYS A 220 -8.70 -1.68 13.45
N LEU A 221 -8.38 -2.52 14.42
CA LEU A 221 -8.84 -3.92 14.48
C LEU A 221 -10.30 -4.06 14.96
N GLU A 222 -10.76 -3.17 15.85
CA GLU A 222 -12.14 -3.13 16.36
C GLU A 222 -13.12 -2.56 15.34
N ASP A 223 -12.77 -1.42 14.72
CA ASP A 223 -13.72 -0.65 13.90
C ASP A 223 -13.75 -1.10 12.43
N PHE A 224 -12.78 -1.91 11.98
CA PHE A 224 -12.66 -2.29 10.57
C PHE A 224 -12.46 -3.80 10.36
N PRO A 225 -12.94 -4.34 9.21
CA PRO A 225 -12.79 -5.76 8.85
C PRO A 225 -11.37 -6.07 8.35
N ILE A 226 -10.35 -5.74 9.14
CA ILE A 226 -8.95 -6.08 8.86
C ILE A 226 -8.46 -7.15 9.84
N PRO A 227 -7.66 -8.14 9.38
CA PRO A 227 -7.22 -9.23 10.25
C PRO A 227 -5.94 -8.90 11.01
N GLN A 228 -5.04 -8.10 10.41
CA GLN A 228 -3.75 -7.74 10.99
C GLN A 228 -3.32 -6.34 10.53
N ILE A 229 -2.69 -5.61 11.44
CA ILE A 229 -2.13 -4.28 11.17
C ILE A 229 -0.74 -4.15 11.80
N THR A 230 0.18 -3.55 11.07
CA THR A 230 1.42 -2.99 11.59
C THR A 230 1.27 -1.48 11.68
N VAL A 231 1.53 -0.93 12.87
CA VAL A 231 1.46 0.49 13.17
C VAL A 231 2.86 0.96 13.54
N PHE A 232 3.39 1.88 12.77
CA PHE A 232 4.59 2.62 13.11
C PHE A 232 4.20 4.05 13.49
N VAL A 233 4.65 4.50 14.65
CA VAL A 233 4.44 5.87 15.13
C VAL A 233 5.79 6.48 15.45
N GLU A 234 6.05 7.64 14.87
CA GLU A 234 7.28 8.39 15.06
C GLU A 234 6.98 9.79 15.59
N LYS A 235 7.85 10.25 16.48
CA LYS A 235 7.93 11.63 16.95
C LYS A 235 9.21 12.26 16.38
N PRO A 236 9.12 13.03 15.27
CA PRO A 236 10.32 13.57 14.59
C PRO A 236 11.12 14.50 15.50
N SER A 237 10.44 15.35 16.27
CA SER A 237 11.06 16.39 17.09
C SER A 237 11.60 15.91 18.45
N ALA A 238 11.68 14.61 18.70
CA ALA A 238 12.03 14.08 20.01
C ALA A 238 13.51 14.26 20.38
N LEU A 239 14.41 14.22 19.40
CA LEU A 239 15.86 14.10 19.63
C LEU A 239 16.64 14.89 18.59
N THR A 240 17.64 15.66 19.02
CA THR A 240 18.38 16.61 18.17
C THR A 240 19.29 15.95 17.12
N PHE A 241 19.68 14.69 17.32
CA PHE A 241 20.71 14.02 16.52
C PHE A 241 20.18 12.87 15.65
N VAL A 242 18.86 12.68 15.59
CA VAL A 242 18.21 11.67 14.74
C VAL A 242 17.04 12.30 13.99
N GLU A 243 16.66 11.71 12.86
CA GLU A 243 15.49 12.18 12.07
C GLU A 243 14.18 12.01 12.85
N GLY A 244 14.09 10.99 13.70
CA GLY A 244 12.97 10.77 14.61
C GLY A 244 13.15 9.54 15.49
N ALA A 245 12.44 9.51 16.61
CA ALA A 245 12.29 8.32 17.45
C ALA A 245 10.91 7.71 17.21
N GLY A 246 10.84 6.40 17.00
CA GLY A 246 9.60 5.72 16.67
C GLY A 246 9.47 4.32 17.24
N VAL A 247 8.22 3.85 17.29
CA VAL A 247 7.84 2.50 17.72
C VAL A 247 7.05 1.85 16.60
N GLU A 248 7.38 0.59 16.30
CA GLU A 248 6.61 -0.25 15.40
C GLU A 248 6.00 -1.43 16.16
N ILE A 249 4.70 -1.67 15.98
CA ILE A 249 4.03 -2.84 16.52
C ILE A 249 3.20 -3.53 15.43
N THR A 250 3.14 -4.85 15.46
CA THR A 250 2.20 -5.64 14.65
C THR A 250 1.20 -6.32 15.58
N ARG A 251 -0.09 -6.22 15.26
CA ARG A 251 -1.19 -6.84 16.01
C ARG A 251 -2.19 -7.47 15.07
N ASP A 252 -2.74 -8.60 15.48
CA ASP A 252 -3.90 -9.23 14.86
C ASP A 252 -5.11 -9.15 15.82
N ARG A 253 -6.25 -9.71 15.42
CA ARG A 253 -7.48 -9.66 16.22
C ARG A 253 -7.40 -10.34 17.59
N SER A 254 -6.44 -11.23 17.85
CA SER A 254 -6.22 -11.80 19.19
C SER A 254 -5.78 -10.74 20.22
N PHE A 255 -5.24 -9.61 19.75
CA PHE A 255 -4.90 -8.49 20.61
C PHE A 255 -6.12 -7.88 21.33
N LEU A 256 -7.32 -8.01 20.77
CA LEU A 256 -8.54 -7.41 21.34
C LEU A 256 -9.03 -8.10 22.61
N THR A 257 -8.55 -9.32 22.88
CA THR A 257 -8.90 -10.09 24.08
C THR A 257 -8.01 -9.77 25.30
N HIS A 258 -7.00 -8.91 25.12
CA HIS A 258 -6.10 -8.41 26.16
C HIS A 258 -6.39 -6.95 26.50
#